data_AF-A0A7S4P310-F1
#
_entry.id   AF-A0A7S4P310-F1
#
_cell.length_a   1.000
_cell.length_b   1.000
_cell.length_c   1.000
_cell.angle_alpha   90.00
_cell.angle_beta   90.00
_cell.angle_gamma   90.00
#
_symmetry.space_group_name_H-M   'P 1'
#
loop_
_entity.id
_entity.type
_entity.pdbx_description
1 polymer ?
#
loop_
_entity_poly.entity_id
_entity_poly.type
_entity_poly.pdbx_seq_one_letter_code
_entity_poly.pdbx_strand_id
1 'polypeptide(L)'
;SSSPSPFFCGDVTDNKKMLNLYKRVLYSKDPTLAFVGITNNNLSPFIVFEYQAHFLAKFVCGEMKIPTQEEMLKQVENDGDSLFLQTPAYCNSLAKMSGKENYWWALFTRRMRWMLGCMWVRERGMFC
;
A
#
# COMPACT_ATOMS: atom_id res chain seq x y z
N SER A 1 -29.25 -2.68 -8.33
CA SER A 1 -29.77 -2.14 -7.06
C SER A 1 -28.93 -2.71 -5.94
N SER A 2 -27.99 -1.94 -5.37
CA SER A 2 -27.12 -2.40 -4.30
C SER A 2 -26.94 -1.27 -3.29
N SER A 3 -27.21 -1.59 -2.03
CA SER A 3 -27.31 -0.70 -0.87
C SER A 3 -25.99 0.00 -0.52
N PRO A 4 -26.02 1.27 -0.07
CA PRO A 4 -24.84 1.97 0.43
C PRO A 4 -24.23 1.24 1.63
N SER A 5 -22.90 1.30 1.77
CA SER A 5 -22.22 0.75 2.94
C SER A 5 -22.69 1.48 4.22
N PRO A 6 -23.04 0.76 5.29
CA PRO A 6 -23.72 1.35 6.45
C PRO A 6 -22.86 2.31 7.30
N PHE A 7 -21.57 2.40 6.99
CA PHE A 7 -20.61 3.19 7.79
C PHE A 7 -20.21 4.53 7.14
N PHE A 8 -20.44 4.73 5.84
CA PHE A 8 -20.00 5.94 5.15
C PHE A 8 -21.20 6.65 4.50
N CYS A 9 -21.32 7.96 4.76
CA CYS A 9 -22.31 8.80 4.09
C CYS A 9 -21.97 8.89 2.59
N GLY A 10 -23.00 8.91 1.75
CA GLY A 10 -22.97 8.55 0.32
C GLY A 10 -22.02 9.30 -0.65
N ASP A 11 -21.14 10.19 -0.16
CA ASP A 11 -20.14 10.91 -0.97
C ASP A 11 -18.83 10.14 -1.21
N VAL A 12 -18.59 9.06 -0.45
CA VAL A 12 -17.33 8.29 -0.51
C VAL A 12 -17.42 7.09 -1.46
N THR A 13 -18.62 6.54 -1.68
CA THR A 13 -18.83 5.30 -2.42
C THR A 13 -19.91 5.48 -3.48
N ASP A 14 -19.52 5.72 -4.73
CA ASP A 14 -20.46 5.60 -5.84
C ASP A 14 -20.49 4.13 -6.30
N ASN A 15 -21.20 3.31 -5.50
CA ASN A 15 -21.71 1.94 -5.69
C ASN A 15 -20.84 0.84 -6.36
N LYS A 16 -19.65 1.11 -6.90
CA LYS A 16 -18.73 0.14 -7.52
C LYS A 16 -17.24 0.51 -7.42
N LYS A 17 -16.88 1.78 -7.20
CA LYS A 17 -15.47 2.21 -7.04
C LYS A 17 -15.34 3.24 -5.92
N MET A 18 -14.31 3.09 -5.07
CA MET A 18 -13.91 4.14 -4.14
C MET A 18 -13.33 5.29 -4.96
N LEU A 19 -14.08 6.38 -5.09
CA LEU A 19 -13.66 7.56 -5.85
C LEU A 19 -12.79 8.45 -4.95
N ASN A 20 -11.74 9.06 -5.53
CA ASN A 20 -10.90 10.08 -4.86
C ASN A 20 -9.95 9.58 -3.76
N LEU A 21 -9.31 8.43 -3.97
CA LEU A 21 -8.25 7.96 -3.06
C LEU A 21 -6.85 8.26 -3.59
N TYR A 22 -6.16 9.20 -2.96
CA TYR A 22 -4.74 9.44 -3.18
C TYR A 22 -3.92 8.19 -2.83
N LYS A 23 -3.19 7.68 -3.82
CA LYS A 23 -2.40 6.44 -3.76
C LYS A 23 -3.18 5.22 -3.25
N ARG A 24 -4.52 5.25 -3.35
CA ARG A 24 -5.45 4.25 -2.80
C ARG A 24 -5.37 4.06 -1.29
N VAL A 25 -4.80 5.04 -0.57
CA VAL A 25 -4.69 5.02 0.90
C VAL A 25 -5.45 6.18 1.51
N LEU A 26 -5.22 7.42 1.08
CA LEU A 26 -5.80 8.59 1.72
C LEU A 26 -6.98 9.13 0.92
N TYR A 27 -8.03 9.58 1.60
CA TYR A 27 -9.13 10.25 0.94
C TYR A 27 -8.75 11.70 0.62
N SER A 28 -8.79 12.08 -0.67
CA SER A 28 -8.26 13.37 -1.12
C SER A 28 -9.02 14.57 -0.52
N LYS A 29 -10.31 14.43 -0.19
CA LYS A 29 -11.11 15.52 0.40
C LYS A 29 -10.89 15.68 1.90
N ASP A 30 -10.61 14.58 2.59
CA ASP A 30 -10.35 14.57 4.03
C ASP A 30 -9.25 13.55 4.34
N PRO A 31 -8.00 14.02 4.51
CA PRO A 31 -6.86 13.12 4.70
C PRO A 31 -6.87 12.43 6.07
N THR A 32 -7.77 12.80 6.99
CA THR A 32 -7.96 12.04 8.25
C THR A 32 -8.59 10.68 8.02
N LEU A 33 -9.22 10.47 6.87
CA LEU A 33 -9.79 9.20 6.45
C LEU A 33 -8.82 8.44 5.54
N ALA A 34 -8.45 7.23 5.97
CA ALA A 34 -7.57 6.34 5.24
C ALA A 34 -8.16 4.93 5.07
N PHE A 35 -7.82 4.30 3.96
CA PHE A 35 -8.19 2.94 3.61
C PHE A 35 -6.95 2.10 3.38
N VAL A 36 -6.90 0.93 3.99
CA VAL A 36 -5.87 -0.09 3.78
C VAL A 36 -6.62 -1.37 3.42
N GLY A 37 -6.11 -2.16 2.48
CA GLY A 37 -6.83 -3.37 2.06
C GLY A 37 -7.23 -3.40 0.58
N ILE A 38 -7.11 -2.27 -0.11
CA ILE A 38 -7.48 -2.19 -1.51
C ILE A 38 -6.33 -2.80 -2.33
N THR A 39 -6.50 -4.04 -2.74
CA THR A 39 -5.54 -4.81 -3.55
C THR A 39 -6.24 -5.58 -4.66
N ASN A 40 -5.57 -5.75 -5.81
CA ASN A 40 -6.02 -6.63 -6.90
C ASN A 40 -5.05 -7.82 -7.07
N ASN A 41 -5.53 -8.91 -7.68
CA ASN A 41 -5.06 -10.31 -7.62
C ASN A 41 -3.58 -10.70 -7.90
N ASN A 42 -2.66 -9.79 -8.24
CA ASN A 42 -1.34 -10.19 -8.78
C ASN A 42 -0.17 -10.17 -7.77
N LEU A 43 -0.23 -9.33 -6.73
CA LEU A 43 0.75 -9.36 -5.63
C LEU A 43 0.12 -9.97 -4.37
N SER A 44 0.97 -10.56 -3.53
CA SER A 44 0.53 -11.00 -2.21
C SER A 44 -0.06 -9.80 -1.45
N PRO A 45 -1.32 -9.88 -0.99
CA PRO A 45 -1.99 -8.77 -0.33
C PRO A 45 -1.24 -8.31 0.92
N PHE A 46 -0.58 -9.25 1.61
CA PHE A 46 0.23 -8.96 2.80
C PHE A 46 1.35 -7.96 2.53
N ILE A 47 2.05 -8.05 1.39
CA ILE A 47 3.14 -7.13 1.09
C ILE A 47 2.59 -5.73 0.83
N VAL A 48 1.51 -5.65 0.05
CA VAL A 48 0.89 -4.36 -0.27
C VAL A 48 0.37 -3.68 0.98
N PHE A 49 -0.29 -4.43 1.88
CA PHE A 49 -0.77 -3.90 3.16
C PHE A 49 0.38 -3.41 4.04
N GLU A 50 1.53 -4.08 4.02
CA GLU A 50 2.71 -3.64 4.78
C GLU A 50 3.23 -2.27 4.29
N TYR A 51 3.27 -2.04 2.98
CA TYR A 51 3.66 -0.74 2.42
C TYR A 51 2.61 0.35 2.65
N GLN A 52 1.33 0.03 2.51
CA GLN A 52 0.23 0.96 2.80
C GLN A 52 0.21 1.36 4.28
N ALA A 53 0.36 0.40 5.19
CA ALA A 53 0.39 0.65 6.63
C ALA A 53 1.59 1.50 7.05
N HIS A 54 2.78 1.23 6.48
CA HIS A 54 3.96 2.03 6.79
C HIS A 54 3.84 3.47 6.26
N PHE A 55 3.32 3.64 5.03
CA PHE A 55 3.00 4.96 4.49
C PHE A 55 2.01 5.71 5.38
N LEU A 56 0.92 5.05 5.78
CA LEU A 56 -0.10 5.61 6.66
C LEU A 56 0.46 6.00 8.03
N ALA A 57 1.28 5.14 8.64
CA ALA A 57 1.91 5.41 9.92
C ALA A 57 2.77 6.67 9.87
N LYS A 58 3.60 6.83 8.83
CA LYS A 58 4.43 8.02 8.64
C LYS A 58 3.59 9.29 8.43
N PHE A 59 2.48 9.17 7.72
CA PHE A 59 1.54 10.27 7.56
C PHE A 59 0.91 10.68 8.89
N VAL A 60 0.39 9.72 9.66
CA VAL A 60 -0.25 9.98 10.96
C VAL A 60 0.75 10.56 11.98
N CYS A 61 2.01 10.13 11.94
CA CYS A 61 3.08 10.71 12.76
C CYS A 61 3.54 12.11 12.30
N GLY A 62 3.04 12.62 11.16
CA GLY A 62 3.47 13.90 10.60
C GLY A 62 4.91 13.90 10.04
N GLU A 63 5.51 12.72 9.85
CA GLU A 63 6.88 12.57 9.38
C GLU A 63 7.00 12.65 7.85
N MET A 64 5.87 12.66 7.13
CA MET A 64 5.80 12.75 5.68
C MET A 64 5.08 14.02 5.23
N LYS A 65 5.66 14.71 4.25
CA LYS A 65 4.98 15.82 3.56
C LYS A 65 4.04 15.26 2.50
N ILE A 66 2.75 15.52 2.66
CA ILE A 66 1.73 15.17 1.66
C ILE A 66 1.47 16.40 0.78
N PRO A 67 1.28 16.21 -0.53
CA PRO A 67 0.89 17.30 -1.42
C PRO A 67 -0.46 17.90 -1.03
N THR A 68 -0.73 19.10 -1.54
CA THR A 68 -2.00 19.79 -1.29
C THR A 68 -3.20 19.02 -1.86
N GLN A 69 -4.41 19.32 -1.38
CA GLN A 69 -5.64 18.67 -1.82
C GLN A 69 -5.82 18.71 -3.35
N GLU A 70 -5.55 19.86 -3.98
CA GLU A 70 -5.66 20.01 -5.43
C GLU A 70 -4.66 19.13 -6.20
N GLU A 71 -3.43 19.02 -5.70
CA GLU A 71 -2.41 18.17 -6.27
C GLU A 71 -2.75 16.69 -6.10
N MET A 72 -3.31 16.30 -4.95
CA MET A 72 -3.80 14.94 -4.74
C MET A 72 -4.92 14.59 -5.72
N LEU A 73 -5.87 15.50 -5.95
CA LEU A 73 -6.96 15.29 -6.91
C LEU A 73 -6.44 15.21 -8.35
N LYS A 74 -5.53 16.10 -8.75
CA LYS A 74 -4.85 16.03 -10.05
C LYS A 74 -4.09 14.72 -10.24
N GLN A 75 -3.41 14.23 -9.19
CA GLN A 75 -2.75 12.93 -9.25
C GLN A 75 -3.74 11.78 -9.35
N VAL A 76 -4.87 11.83 -8.65
CA VAL A 76 -5.90 10.78 -8.76
C VAL A 76 -6.51 10.75 -10.16
N GLU A 77 -6.73 11.91 -10.78
CA GLU A 77 -7.21 12.04 -12.15
C GLU A 77 -6.16 11.54 -13.17
N ASN A 78 -4.89 11.91 -13.00
CA ASN A 78 -3.78 11.45 -13.84
C ASN A 78 -3.46 9.97 -13.68
N ASP A 79 -3.57 9.42 -12.47
CA ASP A 79 -3.40 8.00 -12.16
C ASP A 79 -4.61 7.17 -12.68
N GLY A 80 -5.62 7.84 -13.26
CA GLY A 80 -6.94 7.35 -13.66
C GLY A 80 -6.92 5.98 -14.30
N ASP A 81 -7.57 5.00 -13.63
CA ASP A 81 -7.79 3.58 -13.94
C ASP A 81 -6.57 2.75 -14.46
N SER A 82 -5.43 3.38 -14.72
CA SER A 82 -4.31 2.89 -15.53
C SER A 82 -3.11 2.50 -14.66
N LEU A 83 -3.04 2.94 -13.40
CA LEU A 83 -2.21 2.26 -12.43
C LEU A 83 -2.87 0.93 -12.04
N PHE A 84 -2.54 -0.11 -12.80
CA PHE A 84 -2.52 -1.46 -12.30
C PHE A 84 -1.80 -1.42 -10.95
N LEU A 85 -2.57 -1.57 -9.87
CA LEU A 85 -2.18 -1.55 -8.46
C LEU A 85 -1.22 -2.70 -8.06
N GLN A 86 -0.62 -3.32 -9.06
CA GLN A 86 -0.10 -4.68 -9.10
C GLN A 86 1.38 -4.70 -9.51
N THR A 87 2.02 -3.54 -9.61
CA THR A 87 3.40 -3.47 -10.06
C THR A 87 4.30 -3.19 -8.86
N PRO A 88 5.49 -3.82 -8.77
CA PRO A 88 6.54 -3.40 -7.83
C PRO A 88 6.81 -1.89 -7.83
N ALA A 89 6.52 -1.21 -8.96
CA ALA A 89 6.54 0.24 -9.09
C ALA A 89 5.63 0.97 -8.07
N TYR A 90 4.43 0.45 -7.77
CA TYR A 90 3.54 1.03 -6.75
C TYR A 90 4.17 0.91 -5.36
N CYS A 91 4.63 -0.29 -4.98
CA CYS A 91 5.31 -0.49 -3.70
C CYS A 91 6.57 0.39 -3.59
N ASN A 92 7.34 0.51 -4.68
CA ASN A 92 8.51 1.39 -4.73
C ASN A 92 8.14 2.88 -4.62
N SER A 93 7.00 3.31 -5.17
CA SER A 93 6.53 4.70 -5.04
C SER A 93 6.15 5.03 -3.59
N LEU A 94 5.45 4.11 -2.91
CA LEU A 94 5.14 4.23 -1.48
C LEU A 94 6.41 4.17 -0.64
N ALA A 95 7.35 3.27 -0.98
CA ALA A 95 8.63 3.15 -0.30
C ALA A 95 9.43 4.46 -0.41
N LYS A 96 9.47 5.07 -1.60
CA LYS A 96 10.15 6.35 -1.83
C LYS A 96 9.55 7.49 -1.00
N MET A 97 8.22 7.58 -0.93
CA MET A 97 7.55 8.60 -0.11
C MET A 97 7.75 8.35 1.39
N SER A 98 7.75 7.09 1.78
CA SER A 98 7.83 6.67 3.18
C SER A 98 9.26 6.49 3.71
N GLY A 99 10.27 6.64 2.87
CA GLY A 99 11.68 6.36 3.20
C GLY A 99 11.98 4.87 3.45
N LYS A 100 11.12 3.96 3.00
CA LYS A 100 11.30 2.51 3.15
C LYS A 100 12.22 1.96 2.04
N GLU A 101 12.89 0.85 2.33
CA GLU A 101 13.67 0.10 1.35
C GLU A 101 12.80 -0.34 0.14
N ASN A 102 13.44 -0.40 -1.03
CA ASN A 102 12.75 -0.79 -2.26
C ASN A 102 12.31 -2.27 -2.20
N TYR A 103 11.27 -2.60 -2.94
CA TYR A 103 10.61 -3.91 -2.93
C TYR A 103 11.58 -5.07 -3.22
N TRP A 104 12.48 -4.87 -4.20
CA TRP A 104 13.45 -5.90 -4.60
C TRP A 104 14.49 -6.18 -3.53
N TRP A 105 14.94 -5.16 -2.80
CA TRP A 105 15.85 -5.34 -1.68
C TRP A 105 15.19 -6.07 -0.53
N ALA A 106 13.94 -5.72 -0.19
CA ALA A 106 13.18 -6.42 0.86
C ALA A 106 12.96 -7.92 0.53
N LEU A 107 12.69 -8.26 -0.74
CA LEU A 107 12.61 -9.66 -1.16
C LEU A 107 13.96 -10.37 -1.13
N PHE A 108 15.00 -9.69 -1.61
CA PHE A 108 16.35 -10.23 -1.61
C PHE A 108 16.83 -10.57 -0.20
N THR A 109 16.68 -9.64 0.75
CA THR A 109 17.09 -9.85 2.15
C THR A 109 16.27 -10.95 2.83
N ARG A 110 14.95 -11.03 2.60
CA ARG A 110 14.11 -12.12 3.12
C ARG A 110 14.54 -13.48 2.58
N ARG A 111 14.83 -13.58 1.27
CA ARG A 111 15.28 -14.83 0.64
C ARG A 111 16.68 -15.22 1.11
N MET A 112 17.60 -14.25 1.23
CA MET A 112 18.94 -14.49 1.80
C MET A 112 18.87 -14.92 3.27
N ARG A 113 18.01 -14.29 4.08
CA ARG A 113 17.82 -14.67 5.49
C ARG A 113 17.21 -16.06 5.62
N TRP A 114 16.28 -16.43 4.74
CA TRP A 114 15.75 -17.79 4.68
C TRP A 114 16.83 -18.79 4.26
N MET A 115 17.64 -18.48 3.24
CA MET A 115 18.75 -19.35 2.83
C MET A 115 19.77 -19.53 3.94
N LEU A 116 20.20 -18.45 4.60
CA LEU A 116 21.11 -18.51 5.75
C LEU A 116 20.50 -19.25 6.95
N GLY A 117 19.20 -19.08 7.19
CA GLY A 117 18.47 -19.84 8.21
C GLY A 117 18.40 -21.34 7.89
N CYS A 118 18.08 -21.71 6.65
CA CYS A 118 18.12 -23.09 6.18
C CYS A 118 19.54 -23.67 6.22
N MET A 119 20.55 -22.87 5.90
CA MET A 119 21.96 -23.27 6.02
C MET A 119 22.33 -23.54 7.48
N TRP A 120 21.91 -22.67 8.40
CA TRP A 120 22.13 -22.82 9.83
C TRP A 120 21.39 -24.02 10.43
N VAL A 121 20.14 -24.26 10.02
CA VAL A 121 19.38 -25.46 10.41
C VAL A 121 20.01 -26.73 9.82
N ARG A 122 20.51 -26.67 8.59
CA ARG A 122 21.20 -27.78 7.91
C ARG A 122 22.57 -28.08 8.52
N GLU A 123 23.31 -27.08 8.98
CA GLU A 123 24.60 -27.23 9.68
C GLU A 123 24.45 -27.76 11.12
N ARG A 124 23.29 -27.57 11.76
CA ARG A 124 23.02 -28.08 13.11
C ARG A 124 22.33 -29.45 13.17
N GLY A 125 22.11 -30.12 12.04
CA GLY A 125 21.77 -31.54 12.01
C GLY A 125 20.60 -31.99 12.90
N MET A 126 19.50 -31.24 12.96
CA MET A 126 18.25 -31.76 13.55
C MET A 126 17.49 -32.55 12.49
N PHE A 127 17.95 -33.79 12.28
CA PHE A 127 17.05 -34.89 11.91
C PHE A 127 16.31 -35.31 13.18
N CYS A 128 15.00 -35.12 13.20
CA CYS A 128 14.06 -36.02 13.86
C CYS A 128 13.02 -36.40 12.80
#